data_AF-A0A5B8MMR3-F1
#
_entry.id   AF-A0A5B8MMR3-F1
#
_cell.length_a   1.000
_cell.length_b   1.000
_cell.length_c   1.000
_cell.angle_alpha   90.00
_cell.angle_beta   90.00
_cell.angle_gamma   90.00
#
_symmetry.space_group_name_H-M   'P 1'
#
loop_
_entity.id
_entity.type
_entity.pdbx_description
1 polymer ?
#
loop_
_entity_poly.entity_id
_entity_poly.type
_entity_poly.pdbx_seq_one_letter_code
_entity_poly.pdbx_strand_id
1 'polypeptide(L)'
;MGVRSRALDQSICLSVAQEELAFAVAVAAETFLSARKKKELTGEDTNFFQPAVIVGVIAVSSGLVYTRNDLLGRVGLLFNSIAAFAVIGSYSKRFLEAPESSNEENEFPGPKGTPAFGIFMSLMAFLASTQALTRV
;
A
#
# COMPACT_ATOMS: atom_id res chain seq x y z
N MET A 1 -10.32 34.82 5.19
CA MET A 1 -9.30 33.75 5.34
C MET A 1 -9.71 32.37 4.77
N GLY A 2 -10.88 32.19 4.13
CA GLY A 2 -11.46 30.84 3.92
C GLY A 2 -11.09 30.05 2.64
N VAL A 3 -10.66 30.70 1.55
CA VAL A 3 -10.46 30.00 0.25
C VAL A 3 -9.06 29.39 0.12
N ARG A 4 -8.05 30.09 0.65
CA ARG A 4 -6.63 29.68 0.53
C ARG A 4 -6.30 28.45 1.39
N SER A 5 -6.92 28.32 2.58
CA SER A 5 -6.76 27.15 3.44
C SER A 5 -7.33 25.90 2.76
N ARG A 6 -8.58 25.96 2.28
CA ARG A 6 -9.24 24.83 1.59
C ARG A 6 -8.50 24.37 0.34
N ALA A 7 -7.94 25.30 -0.43
CA ALA A 7 -7.13 24.95 -1.61
C ALA A 7 -5.82 24.23 -1.21
N LEU A 8 -5.20 24.64 -0.10
CA LEU A 8 -4.02 23.97 0.45
C LEU A 8 -4.37 22.56 0.93
N ASP A 9 -5.50 22.41 1.65
CA ASP A 9 -5.97 21.11 2.16
C ASP A 9 -6.31 20.13 1.03
N GLN A 10 -6.95 20.59 -0.05
CA GLN A 10 -7.19 19.79 -1.25
C GLN A 10 -5.88 19.39 -1.96
N SER A 11 -4.91 20.31 -2.03
CA SER A 11 -3.61 19.98 -2.63
C SER A 11 -2.86 18.90 -1.85
N ILE A 12 -2.94 18.92 -0.52
CA ILE A 12 -2.36 17.89 0.35
C ILE A 12 -3.01 16.53 0.07
N CYS A 13 -4.34 16.47 -0.01
CA CYS A 13 -5.07 15.22 -0.24
C CYS A 13 -4.75 14.60 -1.60
N LEU A 14 -4.60 15.43 -2.64
CA LEU A 14 -4.19 14.97 -3.97
C LEU A 14 -2.75 14.44 -3.97
N SER A 15 -1.82 15.10 -3.28
CA SER A 15 -0.44 14.61 -3.14
C SER A 15 -0.40 13.26 -2.43
N VAL A 16 -1.19 13.09 -1.37
CA VAL A 16 -1.30 11.80 -0.65
C VAL A 16 -1.90 10.72 -1.56
N ALA A 17 -2.92 11.02 -2.35
CA ALA A 17 -3.45 10.07 -3.32
C ALA A 17 -2.43 9.67 -4.41
N GLN A 18 -1.52 10.57 -4.80
CA GLN A 18 -0.41 10.24 -5.70
C GLN A 18 0.62 9.33 -5.05
N GLU A 19 0.98 9.61 -3.80
CA GLU A 19 1.89 8.79 -3.01
C GLU A 19 1.35 7.37 -2.81
N GLU A 20 0.07 7.24 -2.47
CA GLU A 20 -0.62 5.96 -2.28
C GLU A 20 -0.68 5.15 -3.58
N LEU A 21 -0.92 5.81 -4.72
CA LEU A 21 -0.89 5.15 -6.02
C LEU A 21 0.53 4.68 -6.39
N ALA A 22 1.56 5.45 -6.08
CA ALA A 22 2.96 5.03 -6.25
C ALA A 22 3.30 3.85 -5.32
N PHE A 23 2.82 3.87 -4.09
CA PHE A 23 2.95 2.77 -3.14
C PHE A 23 2.27 1.49 -3.66
N ALA A 24 1.06 1.58 -4.21
CA ALA A 24 0.38 0.45 -4.83
C ALA A 24 1.18 -0.15 -5.99
N VAL A 25 1.80 0.69 -6.83
CA VAL A 25 2.69 0.24 -7.91
C VAL A 25 3.92 -0.49 -7.35
N ALA A 26 4.52 0.02 -6.28
CA ALA A 26 5.66 -0.64 -5.62
C ALA A 26 5.27 -2.01 -5.07
N VAL A 27 4.12 -2.13 -4.38
CA VAL A 27 3.61 -3.41 -3.86
C VAL A 27 3.32 -4.39 -5.00
N ALA A 28 2.74 -3.91 -6.11
CA ALA A 28 2.47 -4.74 -7.28
C ALA A 28 3.76 -5.25 -7.94
N ALA A 29 4.76 -4.38 -8.09
CA ALA A 29 6.06 -4.73 -8.66
C ALA A 29 6.80 -5.76 -7.79
N GLU A 30 6.80 -5.56 -6.46
CA GLU A 30 7.39 -6.52 -5.53
C GLU A 30 6.67 -7.87 -5.59
N THR A 31 5.34 -7.87 -5.56
CA THR A 31 4.54 -9.10 -5.69
C THR A 31 4.87 -9.85 -6.98
N PHE A 32 4.99 -9.14 -8.11
CA PHE A 32 5.32 -9.73 -9.40
C PHE A 32 6.74 -10.33 -9.41
N LEU A 33 7.73 -9.61 -8.88
CA LEU A 33 9.11 -10.08 -8.80
C LEU A 33 9.25 -11.29 -7.87
N SER A 34 8.62 -11.26 -6.70
CA SER A 34 8.56 -12.38 -5.76
C SER A 34 7.91 -13.61 -6.41
N ALA A 35 6.77 -13.42 -7.09
CA ALA A 35 6.08 -14.52 -7.75
C ALA A 35 6.88 -15.16 -8.88
N ARG A 36 7.55 -14.35 -9.70
CA ARG A 36 8.45 -14.85 -10.74
C ARG A 36 9.58 -15.68 -10.13
N LYS A 37 10.21 -15.17 -9.06
CA LYS A 37 11.31 -15.85 -8.37
C LYS A 37 10.86 -17.15 -7.70
N LYS A 38 9.67 -17.18 -7.08
CA LYS A 38 9.05 -18.40 -6.54
C LYS A 38 8.87 -19.44 -7.64
N LYS A 39 8.25 -19.06 -8.76
CA LYS A 39 8.01 -19.95 -9.90
C LYS A 39 9.30 -20.51 -10.49
N GLU A 40 10.34 -19.70 -10.60
CA GLU A 40 11.67 -20.14 -11.09
C GLU A 40 12.33 -21.16 -10.15
N LEU A 41 12.08 -21.09 -8.83
CA LEU A 41 12.75 -21.94 -7.83
C LEU A 41 11.96 -23.18 -7.44
N THR A 42 10.63 -23.09 -7.31
CA THR A 42 9.78 -24.17 -6.82
C THR A 42 8.87 -24.76 -7.90
N GLY A 43 8.72 -24.08 -9.05
CA GLY A 43 7.76 -24.44 -10.09
C GLY A 43 6.30 -24.16 -9.72
N GLU A 44 6.04 -23.65 -8.51
CA GLU A 44 4.69 -23.33 -8.03
C GLU A 44 4.27 -21.91 -8.43
N ASP A 45 3.00 -21.76 -8.80
CA ASP A 45 2.42 -20.44 -9.04
C ASP A 45 2.07 -19.74 -7.71
N THR A 46 2.30 -18.43 -7.67
CA THR A 46 1.91 -17.60 -6.53
C THR A 46 0.43 -17.23 -6.61
N ASN A 47 -0.26 -17.30 -5.47
CA ASN A 47 -1.62 -16.78 -5.36
C ASN A 47 -1.61 -15.25 -5.34
N PHE A 48 -2.08 -14.63 -6.42
CA PHE A 48 -2.16 -13.17 -6.55
C PHE A 48 -3.42 -12.55 -5.95
N PHE A 49 -4.38 -13.34 -5.45
CA PHE A 49 -5.69 -12.82 -5.05
C PHE A 49 -5.59 -11.73 -3.98
N GLN A 50 -4.91 -12.02 -2.87
CA GLN A 50 -4.76 -11.06 -1.76
C GLN A 50 -3.99 -9.78 -2.17
N PRO A 51 -2.79 -9.84 -2.78
CA PRO A 51 -2.08 -8.64 -3.19
C PRO A 51 -2.83 -7.86 -4.29
N ALA A 52 -3.54 -8.53 -5.21
CA ALA A 52 -4.35 -7.86 -6.23
C ALA A 52 -5.53 -7.09 -5.61
N VAL A 53 -6.20 -7.65 -4.59
CA VAL A 53 -7.26 -6.94 -3.86
C VAL A 53 -6.70 -5.70 -3.19
N ILE A 54 -5.57 -5.81 -2.49
CA ILE A 54 -4.95 -4.66 -1.80
C ILE A 54 -4.57 -3.55 -2.78
N VAL A 55 -3.84 -3.88 -3.84
CA VAL A 55 -3.43 -2.91 -4.88
C VAL A 55 -4.65 -2.29 -5.56
N GLY A 56 -5.67 -3.11 -5.86
CA GLY A 56 -6.92 -2.66 -6.46
C GLY A 56 -7.68 -1.69 -5.56
N VAL A 57 -7.76 -1.97 -4.26
CA VAL A 57 -8.36 -1.05 -3.28
C VAL A 57 -7.63 0.28 -3.32
N ILE A 58 -6.29 0.30 -3.13
CA ILE A 58 -5.50 1.54 -3.09
C ILE A 58 -5.66 2.35 -4.38
N ALA A 59 -5.65 1.71 -5.54
CA ALA A 59 -5.81 2.39 -6.83
C ALA A 59 -7.20 3.04 -6.97
N VAL A 60 -8.27 2.30 -6.64
CA VAL A 60 -9.65 2.80 -6.73
C VAL A 60 -9.89 3.89 -5.70
N SER A 61 -9.46 3.70 -4.45
CA SER A 61 -9.65 4.69 -3.38
C SER A 61 -8.83 5.96 -3.61
N SER A 62 -7.63 5.86 -4.15
CA SER A 62 -6.87 7.03 -4.61
C SER A 62 -7.59 7.75 -5.75
N GLY A 63 -8.22 7.01 -6.66
CA GLY A 63 -9.13 7.55 -7.70
C GLY A 63 -10.28 8.37 -7.13
N LEU A 64 -10.89 7.94 -6.02
CA LEU A 64 -11.98 8.67 -5.36
C LEU A 64 -11.54 10.04 -4.84
N VAL A 65 -10.29 10.20 -4.41
CA VAL A 65 -9.74 11.49 -3.95
C VAL A 65 -9.66 12.51 -5.10
N TYR A 66 -9.44 12.05 -6.34
CA TYR A 66 -9.41 12.93 -7.51
C TYR A 66 -10.78 13.50 -7.92
N THR A 67 -11.87 12.94 -7.42
CA THR A 67 -13.23 13.38 -7.79
C THR A 67 -13.60 14.77 -7.23
N ARG A 68 -12.76 15.35 -6.36
CA ARG A 68 -12.96 16.66 -5.69
C ARG A 68 -14.29 16.77 -4.91
N ASN A 69 -14.90 15.65 -4.57
CA ASN A 69 -16.05 15.56 -3.68
C ASN A 69 -15.54 15.24 -2.27
N ASP A 70 -15.86 16.08 -1.28
CA ASP A 70 -15.34 15.95 0.09
C ASP A 70 -15.67 14.58 0.73
N LEU A 71 -16.88 14.06 0.50
CA LEU A 71 -17.27 12.75 1.04
C LEU A 71 -16.49 11.61 0.37
N LEU A 72 -16.39 11.62 -0.96
CA LEU A 72 -15.64 10.60 -1.70
C LEU A 72 -14.14 10.67 -1.42
N GLY A 73 -13.59 11.87 -1.22
CA GLY A 73 -12.21 12.07 -0.80
C GLY A 73 -11.92 11.48 0.57
N ARG A 74 -12.78 11.72 1.56
CA ARG A 74 -12.67 11.11 2.90
C ARG A 74 -12.75 9.58 2.84
N VAL A 75 -13.70 9.06 2.09
CA VAL A 75 -13.85 7.60 1.90
C VAL A 75 -12.62 7.00 1.22
N GLY A 76 -12.08 7.67 0.20
CA GLY A 76 -10.84 7.28 -0.48
C GLY A 76 -9.65 7.22 0.47
N LEU A 77 -9.42 8.28 1.25
CA LEU A 77 -8.34 8.33 2.23
C LEU A 77 -8.48 7.26 3.33
N LEU A 78 -9.71 7.01 3.79
CA LEU A 78 -9.97 5.96 4.78
C LEU A 78 -9.61 4.57 4.23
N PHE A 79 -10.01 4.27 2.99
CA PHE A 79 -9.67 2.98 2.36
C PHE A 79 -8.17 2.85 2.08
N ASN A 80 -7.49 3.93 1.69
CA ASN A 80 -6.02 3.95 1.57
C ASN A 80 -5.37 3.57 2.91
N SER A 81 -5.78 4.21 4.02
CA SER A 81 -5.28 3.88 5.35
C SER A 81 -5.50 2.41 5.73
N ILE A 82 -6.72 1.88 5.51
CA ILE A 82 -7.01 0.47 5.83
C ILE A 82 -6.15 -0.48 4.99
N ALA A 83 -5.99 -0.20 3.70
CA ALA A 83 -5.18 -1.02 2.80
C ALA A 83 -3.70 -0.96 3.18
N ALA A 84 -3.16 0.23 3.47
CA ALA A 84 -1.79 0.39 3.97
C ALA A 84 -1.57 -0.39 5.27
N PHE A 85 -2.54 -0.37 6.19
CA PHE A 85 -2.48 -1.17 7.42
C PHE A 85 -2.51 -2.69 7.16
N ALA A 86 -3.32 -3.16 6.21
CA ALA A 86 -3.32 -4.57 5.80
C ALA A 86 -1.96 -5.00 5.20
N VAL A 87 -1.29 -4.09 4.50
CA VAL A 87 0.06 -4.31 3.98
C VAL A 87 1.08 -4.41 5.12
N ILE A 88 1.01 -3.53 6.14
CA ILE A 88 1.83 -3.65 7.36
C ILE A 88 1.68 -5.04 7.98
N GLY A 89 0.44 -5.52 8.13
CA GLY A 89 0.15 -6.84 8.69
C GLY A 89 0.80 -7.97 7.88
N SER A 90 0.73 -7.87 6.54
CA SER A 90 1.31 -8.86 5.63
C SER A 90 2.85 -8.89 5.73
N TYR A 91 3.49 -7.73 5.73
CA TYR A 91 4.96 -7.63 5.91
C TYR A 91 5.43 -8.02 7.31
N SER A 92 4.69 -7.61 8.35
CA SER A 92 5.01 -7.94 9.75
C SER A 92 4.91 -9.44 10.01
N LYS A 93 3.85 -10.09 9.49
CA LYS A 93 3.70 -11.53 9.58
C LYS A 93 4.91 -12.24 8.97
N ARG A 94 5.34 -11.82 7.78
CA ARG A 94 6.52 -12.40 7.11
C ARG A 94 7.82 -12.14 7.88
N PHE A 95 7.98 -10.93 8.43
CA PHE A 95 9.15 -10.59 9.23
C PHE A 95 9.28 -11.47 10.48
N LEU A 96 8.16 -11.79 11.13
CA LEU A 96 8.11 -12.64 12.33
C LEU A 96 8.23 -14.13 12.01
N GLU A 97 7.61 -14.60 10.93
CA GLU A 97 7.50 -16.02 10.60
C GLU A 97 8.67 -16.57 9.76
N ALA A 98 9.47 -15.72 9.13
CA ALA A 98 10.51 -16.19 8.23
C ALA A 98 11.59 -17.02 8.98
N PRO A 99 11.78 -18.33 8.65
CA PRO A 99 12.88 -19.13 9.17
C PRO A 99 14.22 -18.62 8.61
N GLU A 100 15.34 -18.85 9.30
CA GLU A 100 16.68 -18.46 8.82
C GLU A 100 17.16 -19.22 7.56
N SER A 101 16.45 -20.27 7.12
CA SER A 101 17.01 -21.20 6.12
C SER A 101 16.01 -21.92 5.21
N SER A 102 14.75 -21.51 5.11
CA SER A 102 13.76 -22.22 4.28
C SER A 102 13.47 -21.50 2.96
N ASN A 103 13.32 -22.29 1.89
CA ASN A 103 12.93 -21.94 0.52
C ASN A 103 11.74 -20.96 0.35
N GLU A 104 11.04 -20.61 1.43
CA GLU A 104 9.98 -19.62 1.46
C GLU A 104 10.47 -18.16 1.27
N GLU A 105 11.77 -17.85 1.36
CA GLU A 105 12.34 -16.48 1.21
C GLU A 105 11.89 -15.70 -0.05
N ASN A 106 11.21 -16.34 -0.99
CA ASN A 106 10.81 -15.76 -2.27
C ASN A 106 9.30 -15.54 -2.40
N GLU A 107 8.51 -15.86 -1.37
CA GLU A 107 7.08 -15.58 -1.36
C GLU A 107 6.82 -14.13 -0.91
N PHE A 108 5.85 -13.46 -1.54
CA PHE A 108 5.46 -12.12 -1.09
C PHE A 108 5.06 -12.20 0.39
N PRO A 109 5.59 -11.31 1.23
CA PRO A 109 6.44 -10.18 0.90
C PRO A 109 7.96 -10.43 1.04
N GLY A 110 8.60 -10.88 -0.06
CA GLY A 110 10.05 -10.89 -0.25
C GLY A 110 10.94 -11.60 0.82
N PRO A 111 12.27 -11.59 0.60
CA PRO A 111 13.26 -12.08 1.57
C PRO A 111 13.41 -11.13 2.78
N LYS A 112 13.84 -11.62 3.96
CA LYS A 112 13.79 -10.93 5.28
C LYS A 112 14.18 -9.44 5.36
N GLY A 113 15.07 -8.94 4.50
CA GLY A 113 15.46 -7.52 4.47
C GLY A 113 14.43 -6.58 3.81
N THR A 114 13.69 -7.07 2.82
CA THR A 114 12.62 -6.34 2.11
C THR A 114 11.38 -6.04 2.97
N PRO A 115 10.92 -6.94 3.88
CA PRO A 115 9.78 -6.66 4.74
C PRO A 115 9.93 -5.47 5.67
N ALA A 116 11.12 -5.21 6.21
CA ALA A 116 11.32 -4.05 7.09
C ALA A 116 11.13 -2.73 6.33
N PHE A 117 11.61 -2.65 5.09
CA PHE A 117 11.37 -1.50 4.21
C PHE A 117 9.90 -1.42 3.77
N GLY A 118 9.27 -2.56 3.47
CA GLY A 118 7.83 -2.63 3.18
C GLY A 118 6.96 -2.15 4.35
N ILE A 119 7.29 -2.52 5.59
CA ILE A 119 6.66 -2.02 6.82
C ILE A 119 6.83 -0.50 6.93
N PHE A 120 8.05 0.01 6.71
CA PHE A 120 8.31 1.45 6.78
C PHE A 120 7.48 2.22 5.73
N MET A 121 7.49 1.79 4.46
CA MET A 121 6.74 2.44 3.39
C MET A 121 5.22 2.40 3.64
N SER A 122 4.71 1.26 4.11
CA SER A 122 3.29 1.11 4.44
C SER A 122 2.86 1.91 5.68
N LEU A 123 3.75 2.09 6.66
CA LEU A 123 3.54 3.01 7.78
C LEU A 123 3.47 4.47 7.32
N MET A 124 4.36 4.88 6.41
CA MET A 124 4.34 6.24 5.85
C MET A 124 3.06 6.51 5.08
N ALA A 125 2.63 5.58 4.22
CA ALA A 125 1.36 5.64 3.51
C ALA A 125 0.17 5.74 4.48
N PHE A 126 0.11 4.85 5.48
CA PHE A 126 -0.92 4.88 6.52
C PHE A 126 -1.00 6.24 7.24
N LEU A 127 0.14 6.78 7.68
CA LEU A 127 0.21 8.07 8.36
C LEU A 127 -0.17 9.23 7.45
N ALA A 128 0.26 9.21 6.19
CA ALA A 128 -0.09 10.24 5.20
C ALA A 128 -1.60 10.29 4.96
N SER A 129 -2.23 9.13 4.73
CA SER A 129 -3.68 9.02 4.51
C SER A 129 -4.50 9.39 5.75
N THR A 130 -4.08 8.98 6.95
CA THR A 130 -4.79 9.34 8.20
C THR A 130 -4.65 10.83 8.53
N GLN A 131 -3.47 11.43 8.30
CA GLN A 131 -3.28 12.87 8.48
C GLN A 131 -4.09 13.68 7.47
N ALA A 132 -4.12 13.26 6.20
CA ALA A 132 -4.96 13.90 5.19
C ALA A 132 -6.45 13.82 5.55
N LEU A 133 -6.90 12.71 6.13
CA LEU A 133 -8.30 12.54 6.55
C LEU A 133 -8.74 13.59 7.59
N THR A 134 -7.82 14.06 8.44
CA THR A 134 -8.12 15.12 9.43
C THR A 134 -8.18 16.53 8.84
N ARG A 135 -7.79 16.69 7.57
CA ARG A 135 -7.75 17.99 6.86
C ARG A 135 -8.87 18.17 5.83
N VAL A 136 -9.58 17.10 5.45
CA VAL A 136 -10.76 17.14 4.55
C VAL A 136 -12.02 17.42 5.33
#